data_AF-A0A6B2XI27-F1
#
_entry.id   AF-A0A6B2XI27-F1
#
_cell.length_a   1.000
_cell.length_b   1.000
_cell.length_c   1.000
_cell.angle_alpha   90.00
_cell.angle_beta   90.00
_cell.angle_gamma   90.00
#
_symmetry.space_group_name_H-M   'P 1'
#
loop_
_entity.id
_entity.type
_entity.pdbx_description
1 polymer ?
#
loop_
_entity_poly.entity_id
_entity_poly.type
_entity_poly.pdbx_seq_one_letter_code
_entity_poly.pdbx_strand_id
1 'polypeptide(L)' 'MKPIRDVHVAEPGLLVVDLAAADDDTAFAMQNAIARRWATAPAEHTTRQPGEPGVRLRCYVDLRQELAGPESAAGQ' A
#
# COMPACT_ATOMS: atom_id res chain seq x y z
N MET A 1 -7.46 -14.80 -5.40
CA MET A 1 -6.76 -14.10 -4.30
C MET A 1 -5.58 -14.95 -3.85
N LYS A 2 -4.34 -14.44 -3.89
CA LYS A 2 -3.17 -15.18 -3.39
C LYS A 2 -3.24 -15.29 -1.85
N PRO A 3 -2.79 -16.40 -1.24
CA PRO A 3 -2.81 -16.58 0.20
C PRO A 3 -1.90 -15.57 0.91
N ILE A 4 -2.35 -15.08 2.07
CA ILE A 4 -1.57 -14.21 2.95
C ILE A 4 -0.56 -15.12 3.67
N ARG A 5 0.74 -14.79 3.60
CA ARG A 5 1.80 -15.54 4.28
C ARG A 5 1.76 -15.22 5.78
N ASP A 6 2.10 -16.19 6.62
CA ASP A 6 2.12 -16.05 8.09
C ASP A 6 2.99 -14.88 8.57
N VAL A 7 4.13 -14.65 7.92
CA VAL A 7 5.00 -13.48 8.17
C VAL A 7 4.27 -12.14 8.02
N HIS A 8 3.18 -12.10 7.25
CA HIS A 8 2.40 -10.87 7.07
C HIS A 8 1.41 -10.60 8.22
N VAL A 9 1.22 -11.54 9.15
CA VAL A 9 0.24 -11.44 10.26
C VAL A 9 0.85 -11.78 11.62
N ALA A 10 2.16 -12.03 11.68
CA ALA A 10 2.87 -12.39 12.92
C ALA A 10 2.74 -11.33 14.03
N GLU A 11 2.54 -10.06 13.66
CA GLU A 11 2.20 -8.98 14.59
C GLU A 11 1.06 -8.12 14.00
N PRO A 12 0.09 -7.69 14.83
CA PRO A 12 -0.97 -6.80 14.37
C PRO A 12 -0.37 -5.47 13.89
N GLY A 13 -0.62 -5.11 12.64
CA GLY A 13 -0.12 -3.85 12.07
C GLY A 13 0.17 -3.88 10.58
N LEU A 14 0.35 -5.06 9.97
CA LEU A 14 0.57 -5.17 8.53
C LEU A 14 -0.75 -5.33 7.77
N LEU A 15 -1.01 -4.39 6.85
CA LEU A 15 -2.14 -4.39 5.95
C LEU A 15 -1.67 -4.69 4.52
N VAL A 16 -2.40 -5.58 3.83
CA VAL A 16 -2.24 -5.78 2.38
C VAL A 16 -3.34 -5.00 1.67
N VAL A 17 -2.98 -4.05 0.83
CA VAL A 17 -3.93 -3.22 0.09
C VAL A 17 -3.95 -3.67 -1.37
N ASP A 18 -5.13 -4.01 -1.87
CA ASP A 18 -5.38 -4.30 -3.29
C ASP A 18 -6.12 -3.10 -3.89
N LEU A 19 -5.45 -2.39 -4.80
CA LEU A 19 -5.98 -1.21 -5.47
C LEU A 19 -6.44 -1.60 -6.87
N ALA A 20 -7.66 -1.23 -7.23
CA ALA A 20 -8.16 -1.25 -8.60
C ALA A 20 -8.26 0.19 -9.10
N ALA A 21 -7.69 0.46 -10.28
CA ALA A 21 -7.68 1.79 -10.88
C ALA A 21 -7.88 1.72 -12.38
N ALA A 22 -8.26 2.84 -13.00
CA ALA A 22 -8.46 2.91 -14.45
C ALA A 22 -7.15 2.73 -15.23
N ASP A 23 -6.04 3.19 -14.66
CA ASP A 23 -4.72 3.23 -15.27
C ASP A 23 -3.61 3.20 -14.21
N ASP A 24 -2.40 3.00 -14.69
CA ASP A 24 -1.19 2.87 -13.89
C ASP A 24 -0.91 4.13 -13.04
N ASP A 25 -1.08 5.32 -13.62
CA ASP A 25 -0.81 6.59 -12.95
C ASP A 25 -1.71 6.76 -11.71
N THR A 26 -3.00 6.49 -11.87
CA THR A 26 -3.97 6.52 -10.78
C THR A 26 -3.63 5.51 -9.67
N ALA A 27 -3.23 4.29 -10.05
CA ALA A 27 -2.83 3.26 -9.08
C ALA A 27 -1.59 3.68 -8.27
N PHE A 28 -0.57 4.21 -8.94
CA PHE A 28 0.65 4.67 -8.29
C PHE A 28 0.43 5.93 -7.44
N ALA A 29 -0.42 6.85 -7.89
CA ALA A 29 -0.78 8.04 -7.11
C ALA A 29 -1.42 7.65 -5.76
N MET A 30 -2.34 6.67 -5.77
CA MET A 30 -2.97 6.16 -4.56
C MET A 30 -1.97 5.45 -3.64
N GLN A 31 -1.08 4.60 -4.19
CA GLN A 31 0.02 4.01 -3.41
C GLN A 31 0.88 5.09 -2.74
N ASN A 32 1.22 6.15 -3.46
CA ASN A 32 2.04 7.23 -2.94
C ASN A 32 1.31 8.02 -1.84
N ALA A 33 0.00 8.23 -1.96
CA ALA A 33 -0.80 8.85 -0.91
C ALA A 33 -0.77 8.02 0.39
N ILE A 34 -0.85 6.69 0.28
CA ILE A 34 -0.71 5.78 1.43
C ILE A 34 0.72 5.85 2.01
N ALA A 35 1.73 5.81 1.13
CA ALA A 35 3.14 5.85 1.52
C ALA A 35 3.57 7.16 2.20
N ARG A 36 2.83 8.26 1.99
CA ARG A 36 3.05 9.52 2.72
C ARG A 36 2.62 9.45 4.18
N ARG A 37 1.71 8.53 4.52
CA ARG A 37 1.12 8.44 5.85
C ARG A 37 1.69 7.27 6.66
N TRP A 38 2.01 6.16 6.02
CA TRP A 38 2.54 4.98 6.68
C TRP A 38 3.72 4.38 5.91
N ALA A 39 4.64 3.74 6.62
CA ALA A 39 5.68 2.94 5.99
C ALA A 39 5.04 1.90 5.06
N THR A 40 5.37 2.00 3.78
CA THR A 40 4.74 1.21 2.73
C THR A 40 5.83 0.56 1.90
N ALA A 41 5.72 -0.75 1.66
CA ALA A 41 6.50 -1.42 0.62
C ALA A 41 5.77 -1.20 -0.72
N PRO A 42 6.29 -0.32 -1.60
CA PRO A 42 5.62 0.02 -2.85
C PRO A 42 5.65 -1.17 -3.81
N ALA A 43 4.58 -1.35 -4.58
CA ALA A 43 4.62 -2.14 -5.79
C ALA A 43 5.38 -1.37 -6.88
N GLU A 44 6.20 -2.08 -7.63
CA GLU A 44 6.96 -1.54 -8.77
C GLU A 44 6.14 -1.55 -10.07
N HIS A 45 5.13 -2.43 -10.15
CA HIS A 45 4.32 -2.63 -11.34
C HIS A 45 2.85 -2.85 -11.00
N THR A 46 1.97 -2.43 -11.91
CA THR A 46 0.56 -2.84 -11.89
C THR A 46 0.39 -4.14 -12.70
N THR A 47 -0.76 -4.78 -12.54
CA THR A 47 -1.16 -5.95 -13.32
C THR A 47 -2.49 -5.68 -14.00
N ARG A 48 -2.58 -5.90 -15.32
CA ARG A 48 -3.87 -5.97 -16.02
C ARG A 48 -4.38 -7.40 -16.01
N GLN A 49 -5.59 -7.60 -15.51
CA GLN A 49 -6.25 -8.91 -15.55
C GLN A 49 -7.04 -9.04 -16.86
N PRO A 50 -6.86 -10.13 -17.63
CA PRO A 50 -7.62 -10.33 -18.87
C PRO A 50 -9.13 -10.31 -18.60
N GLY A 51 -9.87 -9.46 -19.32
CA GLY A 51 -11.32 -9.33 -19.17
C GLY A 51 -11.79 -8.41 -18.04
N GLU A 52 -10.89 -7.88 -17.21
CA GLU A 52 -11.23 -6.81 -16.26
C GLU A 52 -10.81 -5.44 -16.83
N PRO A 53 -11.65 -4.40 -16.69
CA PRO A 53 -11.24 -3.05 -17.03
C PRO A 53 -10.21 -2.51 -16.03
N GLY A 54 -9.20 -1.81 -16.54
CA GLY A 54 -8.21 -1.11 -15.72
C GLY A 54 -7.02 -1.97 -15.28
N VAL A 55 -6.42 -1.58 -14.15
CA VAL A 55 -5.22 -2.18 -13.57
C VAL A 55 -5.42 -2.51 -12.10
N ARG A 56 -4.66 -3.48 -11.59
CA ARG A 56 -4.52 -3.76 -10.17
C ARG A 56 -3.12 -3.50 -9.67
N LEU A 57 -3.02 -2.98 -8.45
CA LEU A 57 -1.75 -2.80 -7.74
C LEU A 57 -1.90 -3.38 -6.33
N ARG A 58 -0.86 -4.03 -5.83
CA ARG A 58 -0.83 -4.56 -4.47
C ARG A 58 0.37 -4.04 -3.70
N CYS A 59 0.13 -3.28 -2.65
CA CYS A 59 1.18 -2.82 -1.73
C CYS A 59 0.94 -3.33 -0.30
N TYR A 60 1.99 -3.22 0.53
CA TYR A 60 1.99 -3.65 1.91
C TYR A 60 2.27 -2.45 2.80
N VAL A 61 1.48 -2.28 3.86
CA VAL A 61 1.49 -1.08 4.70
C VAL A 61 1.66 -1.49 6.15
N ASP A 62 2.67 -0.95 6.84
CA ASP A 62 2.84 -1.12 8.28
C ASP A 62 2.22 0.07 9.02
N LEU A 63 1.06 -0.17 9.64
CA LEU A 63 0.27 0.85 10.34
C LEU A 63 0.91 1.34 11.65
N ARG A 64 1.90 0.62 12.17
CA ARG A 64 2.62 1.01 13.40
C ARG A 64 3.65 2.09 13.10
N GLN A 65 4.15 2.12 11.87
CA GLN A 65 5.10 3.11 11.38
C GLN A 65 4.36 4.22 10.65
N GLU A 66 3.56 4.95 11.40
CA GLU A 66 2.98 6.19 10.90
C GLU A 66 4.09 7.22 10.69
N LEU A 67 4.21 7.72 9.47
CA LEU A 67 5.11 8.81 9.16
C LEU A 67 4.50 10.06 9.78
N ALA A 68 5.17 10.54 10.82
CA ALA A 68 4.91 11.82 11.46
C ALA A 68 4.67 12.90 10.40
N GLY A 69 3.46 13.46 10.36
CA GLY A 69 3.28 14.81 9.82
C GLY A 69 4.18 15.77 10.62
N PRO A 70 4.44 17.00 10.11
CA PRO A 70 5.39 17.95 10.71
C PRO A 70 5.17 18.29 12.20
N GLU A 71 4.09 17.81 12.81
CA GLU A 71 3.75 18.01 14.23
C GLU A 71 4.37 16.98 15.18
N SER A 72 4.86 15.82 14.70
CA SER A 72 5.44 14.80 15.58
C SER A 72 6.92 15.00 15.91
N ALA A 73 7.56 16.06 15.38
CA ALA A 73 8.95 16.43 15.70
C ALA A 73 9.06 17.42 16.88
N ALA A 74 7.95 17.92 17.42
CA ALA A 74 7.92 18.83 18.56
C ALA A 74 7.51 18.09 19.84
N GLY A 75 8.37 17.20 20.34
CA GLY A 75 8.07 16.47 21.55
C GLY A 75 9.05 15.35 21.87
N GLN A 76 10.34 15.66 21.97
CA GLN A 76 11.30 14.83 22.69
C GLN A 76 12.32 15.72 23.39
#